data_AF-A0A920UZE2-F1
#
_entry.id   AF-A0A920UZE2-F1
#
_cell.length_a   1.000
_cell.length_b   1.000
_cell.length_c   1.000
_cell.angle_alpha   90.00
_cell.angle_beta   90.00
_cell.angle_gamma   90.00
#
_symmetry.space_group_name_H-M   'P 1'
#
loop_
_entity.id
_entity.type
_entity.pdbx_description
1 polymer ?
#
loop_
_entity_poly.entity_id
_entity_poly.type
_entity_poly.pdbx_seq_one_letter_code
_entity_poly.pdbx_strand_id
1 'polypeptide(L)'
;MNGLTILLRASDPFTRDASHELRSPLTVIRIASDLLLNEEGSKNQTKYFASNKTCRRGMEKLVEAFLLLARESNRGLPLEAIAVSDVLVAEVEKNRVMIGDKPVDLQMEWGGELKGWRRARY
;
A
#
# COMPACT_ATOMS: atom_id res chain seq x y z
N MET A 1 -7.94 21.97 -23.98
CA MET A 1 -7.36 20.61 -23.92
C MET A 1 -7.81 20.00 -22.60
N ASN A 2 -8.74 19.07 -22.70
CA ASN A 2 -9.77 18.87 -21.68
C ASN A 2 -9.33 17.78 -20.68
N GLY A 3 -9.50 18.02 -19.38
CA GLY A 3 -9.13 17.08 -18.30
C GLY A 3 -9.73 15.67 -18.44
N LEU A 4 -10.79 15.51 -19.24
CA LEU A 4 -11.37 14.23 -19.63
C LEU A 4 -10.40 13.29 -20.38
N THR A 5 -9.43 13.82 -21.15
CA THR A 5 -8.50 12.98 -21.94
C THR A 5 -7.39 12.35 -21.11
N ILE A 6 -7.04 12.95 -19.95
CA ILE A 6 -6.07 12.39 -18.99
C ILE A 6 -6.72 11.26 -18.18
N LEU A 7 -7.99 11.42 -17.79
CA LEU A 7 -8.69 10.48 -16.91
C LEU A 7 -9.12 9.19 -17.64
N LEU A 8 -9.63 9.30 -18.87
CA LEU A 8 -9.93 8.13 -19.72
C LEU A 8 -8.67 7.31 -20.05
N ARG A 9 -7.49 7.96 -20.10
CA ARG A 9 -6.20 7.28 -20.26
C ARG A 9 -5.67 6.65 -18.99
N ALA A 10 -6.12 7.07 -17.81
CA ALA A 10 -5.70 6.49 -16.54
C ALA A 10 -6.52 5.25 -16.16
N SER A 11 -7.81 5.19 -16.50
CA SER A 11 -8.70 4.10 -16.10
C SER A 11 -8.34 2.73 -16.70
N ASP A 12 -7.90 2.70 -17.96
CA ASP A 12 -7.61 1.46 -18.71
C ASP A 12 -6.28 0.78 -18.30
N PRO A 13 -5.16 1.50 -18.13
CA PRO A 13 -3.97 0.93 -17.51
C PRO A 13 -4.20 0.59 -16.03
N PHE A 14 -5.02 1.36 -15.29
CA PHE A 14 -5.27 1.08 -13.87
C PHE A 14 -6.04 -0.22 -13.63
N THR A 15 -7.09 -0.53 -14.40
CA THR A 15 -7.83 -1.80 -14.28
C THR A 15 -6.96 -2.99 -14.67
N ARG A 16 -6.11 -2.84 -15.69
CA ARG A 16 -5.11 -3.83 -16.08
C ARG A 16 -4.09 -4.04 -14.97
N ASP A 17 -3.51 -2.98 -14.44
CA ASP A 17 -2.51 -3.03 -13.38
C ASP A 17 -3.10 -3.62 -12.10
N ALA A 18 -4.31 -3.23 -11.71
CA ALA A 18 -5.01 -3.84 -10.58
C ALA A 18 -5.25 -5.34 -10.78
N SER A 19 -5.60 -5.79 -11.98
CA SER A 19 -5.75 -7.23 -12.27
C SER A 19 -4.43 -7.99 -12.14
N HIS A 20 -3.32 -7.38 -12.54
CA HIS A 20 -1.97 -7.94 -12.37
C HIS A 20 -1.51 -7.93 -10.91
N GLU A 21 -1.76 -6.84 -10.20
CA GLU A 21 -1.42 -6.64 -8.78
C GLU A 21 -2.29 -7.50 -7.85
N LEU A 22 -3.50 -7.91 -8.26
CA LEU A 22 -4.35 -8.85 -7.52
C LEU A 22 -3.94 -10.32 -7.73
N ARG A 23 -3.40 -10.67 -8.89
CA ARG A 23 -3.09 -12.07 -9.23
C ARG A 23 -2.01 -12.69 -8.33
N SER A 24 -0.96 -11.91 -8.05
CA SER A 24 0.14 -12.34 -7.18
C SER A 24 -0.31 -12.59 -5.72
N PRO A 25 -0.97 -11.65 -5.02
CA PRO A 25 -1.43 -11.88 -3.65
C PRO A 25 -2.47 -12.99 -3.55
N LEU A 26 -3.38 -13.13 -4.53
CA LEU A 26 -4.32 -14.26 -4.55
C LEU A 26 -3.62 -15.61 -4.68
N THR A 27 -2.56 -15.69 -5.49
CA THR A 27 -1.74 -16.90 -5.63
C THR A 27 -1.03 -17.23 -4.33
N VAL A 28 -0.44 -16.23 -3.66
CA VAL A 28 0.21 -16.41 -2.36
C VAL A 28 -0.79 -16.86 -1.30
N ILE A 29 -1.99 -16.25 -1.23
CA ILE A 29 -3.05 -16.63 -0.29
C ILE A 29 -3.45 -18.09 -0.50
N ARG A 30 -3.69 -18.48 -1.75
CA ARG A 30 -4.04 -19.85 -2.11
C ARG A 30 -2.96 -20.84 -1.66
N ILE A 31 -1.70 -20.61 -2.05
CA ILE A 31 -0.58 -21.49 -1.69
C ILE A 31 -0.41 -21.56 -0.16
N ALA A 32 -0.44 -20.42 0.54
CA ALA A 32 -0.34 -20.39 1.99
C ALA A 32 -1.49 -21.16 2.66
N SER A 33 -2.70 -21.06 2.13
CA SER A 33 -3.87 -21.79 2.64
C SER A 33 -3.77 -23.29 2.37
N ASP A 34 -3.35 -23.69 1.17
CA ASP A 34 -3.09 -25.09 0.81
C ASP A 34 -2.03 -25.71 1.73
N LEU A 35 -0.95 -24.97 2.03
CA LEU A 35 0.11 -25.43 2.96
C LEU A 35 -0.39 -25.51 4.41
N LEU A 36 -1.18 -24.54 4.87
CA LEU A 36 -1.76 -24.56 6.21
C LEU A 36 -2.73 -25.73 6.43
N LEU A 37 -3.49 -26.13 5.39
CA LEU A 37 -4.40 -27.28 5.45
C LEU A 37 -3.67 -28.63 5.43
N ASN A 38 -2.50 -28.71 4.81
CA ASN A 38 -1.71 -29.95 4.69
C ASN A 38 -0.64 -30.11 5.78
N GLU A 39 -0.27 -29.03 6.49
CA GLU A 39 0.75 -29.03 7.55
C GLU A 39 0.20 -28.52 8.90
N GLU A 40 -0.65 -29.32 9.56
CA GLU A 40 -1.04 -29.05 10.94
C GLU A 40 0.18 -29.16 11.88
N GLY A 41 0.44 -28.11 12.67
CA GLY A 41 1.53 -28.08 13.66
C GLY A 41 2.91 -27.67 13.11
N SER A 42 3.00 -27.23 11.86
CA SER A 42 4.26 -26.77 11.24
C SER A 42 4.80 -25.50 11.87
N LYS A 43 6.13 -25.45 12.10
CA LYS A 43 6.85 -24.26 12.58
C LYS A 43 6.71 -23.05 11.64
N ASN A 44 6.25 -23.27 10.40
CA ASN A 44 6.06 -22.22 9.41
C ASN A 44 4.64 -21.63 9.37
N GLN A 45 3.67 -22.14 10.17
CA GLN A 45 2.30 -21.63 10.15
C GLN A 45 2.22 -20.10 10.34
N THR A 46 2.99 -19.55 11.30
CA THR A 46 3.04 -18.10 11.55
C THR A 46 3.48 -17.32 10.32
N LYS A 47 4.41 -17.85 9.52
CA LYS A 47 4.86 -17.21 8.28
C LYS A 47 3.75 -17.20 7.23
N TYR A 48 3.05 -18.32 7.05
CA TYR A 48 1.93 -18.41 6.11
C TYR A 48 0.79 -17.46 6.49
N PHE A 49 0.45 -17.34 7.78
CA PHE A 49 -0.50 -16.35 8.27
C PHE A 49 -0.04 -14.91 8.04
N ALA A 50 1.24 -14.60 8.26
CA ALA A 50 1.78 -13.26 7.99
C ALA A 50 1.73 -12.88 6.50
N SER A 51 2.06 -13.82 5.61
CA SER A 51 1.92 -13.65 4.16
C SER A 51 0.47 -13.42 3.75
N ASN A 52 -0.47 -14.21 4.29
CA ASN A 52 -1.92 -14.04 4.09
C ASN A 52 -2.38 -12.64 4.51
N LYS A 53 -2.00 -12.19 5.71
CA LYS A 53 -2.34 -10.85 6.25
C LYS A 53 -1.81 -9.74 5.36
N THR A 54 -0.58 -9.86 4.87
CA THR A 54 0.05 -8.88 3.97
C THR A 54 -0.68 -8.79 2.63
N CYS A 55 -0.98 -9.94 2.03
CA CYS A 55 -1.74 -10.01 0.77
C CYS A 55 -3.14 -9.40 0.92
N ARG A 56 -3.85 -9.72 2.01
CA ARG A 56 -5.17 -9.17 2.31
C ARG A 56 -5.15 -7.64 2.39
N ARG A 57 -4.14 -7.07 3.05
CA ARG A 57 -3.95 -5.60 3.13
C ARG A 57 -3.66 -4.97 1.77
N GLY A 58 -2.91 -5.65 0.90
CA GLY A 58 -2.68 -5.21 -0.48
C GLY A 58 -3.97 -5.14 -1.29
N MET A 59 -4.80 -6.19 -1.19
CA MET A 59 -6.10 -6.24 -1.86
C MET A 59 -7.09 -5.17 -1.35
N GLU A 60 -7.11 -4.91 -0.03
CA GLU A 60 -7.93 -3.84 0.57
C GLU A 60 -7.60 -2.46 -0.03
N LYS A 61 -6.31 -2.14 -0.22
CA LYS A 61 -5.89 -0.88 -0.85
C LYS A 61 -6.34 -0.75 -2.31
N LEU A 62 -6.32 -1.86 -3.07
CA LEU A 62 -6.77 -1.84 -4.47
C LEU A 62 -8.28 -1.60 -4.56
N VAL A 63 -9.06 -2.20 -3.64
CA VAL A 63 -10.51 -1.94 -3.54
C VAL A 63 -10.79 -0.49 -3.15
N GLU A 64 -10.06 0.06 -2.18
CA GLU A 64 -10.17 1.47 -1.79
C GLU A 64 -9.89 2.42 -2.97
N ALA A 65 -8.83 2.15 -3.73
CA ALA A 65 -8.49 2.93 -4.91
C ALA A 65 -9.58 2.84 -6.01
N PHE A 66 -10.17 1.65 -6.24
CA PHE A 66 -11.32 1.52 -7.15
C PHE A 66 -12.54 2.32 -6.69
N LEU A 67 -12.86 2.30 -5.40
CA LEU A 67 -13.98 3.07 -4.85
C LEU A 67 -13.74 4.58 -4.94
N LEU A 68 -12.49 5.02 -4.77
CA LEU A 68 -12.08 6.41 -4.96
C LEU A 68 -12.31 6.85 -6.42
N LEU A 69 -11.88 6.05 -7.39
CA LEU A 69 -12.08 6.32 -8.81
C LEU A 69 -13.56 6.33 -9.21
N ALA A 70 -14.34 5.39 -8.67
CA ALA A 70 -15.78 5.34 -8.91
C ALA A 70 -16.51 6.57 -8.35
N ARG A 71 -16.06 7.11 -7.20
CA ARG A 71 -16.62 8.34 -6.61
C ARG A 71 -16.33 9.58 -7.44
N GLU A 72 -15.10 9.74 -7.93
CA GLU A 72 -14.70 10.90 -8.75
C GLU A 72 -15.55 11.04 -10.02
N SER A 73 -15.92 9.91 -10.65
CA SER A 73 -16.77 9.90 -11.84
C SER A 73 -18.19 10.42 -11.62
N ASN A 74 -18.66 10.51 -10.36
CA ASN A 74 -20.03 10.87 -10.02
C ASN A 74 -20.14 12.20 -9.24
N ARG A 75 -19.16 12.54 -8.39
CA ARG A 75 -19.04 13.80 -7.64
C ARG A 75 -17.58 13.95 -7.23
N GLY A 76 -16.89 15.00 -7.69
CA GLY A 76 -15.46 15.22 -7.41
C GLY A 76 -15.08 14.96 -5.95
N LEU A 77 -13.89 14.40 -5.73
CA LEU A 77 -13.40 13.96 -4.44
C LEU A 77 -13.36 15.13 -3.44
N PRO A 78 -13.76 14.90 -2.18
CA PRO A 78 -13.63 15.91 -1.15
C PRO A 78 -12.15 16.27 -0.98
N LEU A 79 -11.81 17.52 -1.28
CA LEU A 79 -10.48 18.06 -1.06
C LEU A 79 -10.37 18.47 0.40
N GLU A 80 -9.53 17.77 1.14
CA GLU A 80 -9.16 18.14 2.51
C GLU A 80 -7.72 18.68 2.53
N ALA A 81 -7.50 19.75 3.28
CA ALA A 81 -6.16 20.26 3.52
C ALA A 81 -5.44 19.32 4.49
N ILE A 82 -4.39 18.66 4.01
CA ILE A 82 -3.57 17.75 4.80
C ILE A 82 -2.18 18.36 5.04
N ALA A 83 -1.64 18.15 6.25
CA ALA A 83 -0.25 18.45 6.53
C ALA A 83 0.63 17.39 5.84
N VAL A 84 1.26 17.76 4.73
CA VAL A 84 2.12 16.85 3.95
C VAL A 84 3.25 16.26 4.81
N SER A 85 3.74 17.02 5.80
CA SER A 85 4.70 16.54 6.80
C SER A 85 4.26 15.28 7.51
N ASP A 86 2.99 15.21 7.90
CA ASP A 86 2.46 14.14 8.75
C ASP A 86 2.31 12.86 7.93
N VAL A 87 1.90 12.99 6.67
CA VAL A 87 1.84 11.88 5.71
C VAL A 87 3.24 11.33 5.43
N LEU A 88 4.22 12.21 5.21
CA LEU A 88 5.60 11.79 4.96
C LEU A 88 6.20 11.06 6.16
N VAL A 89 6.00 11.58 7.38
CA VAL A 89 6.46 10.91 8.61
C VAL A 89 5.80 9.53 8.76
N ALA A 90 4.49 9.45 8.57
CA ALA A 90 3.77 8.18 8.68
C ALA A 90 4.27 7.13 7.67
N GLU A 91 4.56 7.53 6.43
CA GLU A 91 5.08 6.62 5.41
C GLU A 91 6.54 6.22 5.65
N VAL A 92 7.39 7.13 6.15
CA VAL A 92 8.78 6.81 6.52
C VAL A 92 8.81 5.76 7.64
N GLU A 93 8.04 5.96 8.71
CA GLU A 93 7.99 5.02 9.84
C GLU A 93 7.45 3.64 9.43
N LYS A 94 6.39 3.62 8.62
CA LYS A 94 5.81 2.38 8.09
C LYS A 94 6.82 1.59 7.25
N ASN A 95 7.60 2.26 6.40
CA ASN A 95 8.59 1.60 5.56
C ASN A 95 9.85 1.21 6.34
N ARG A 96 10.24 1.98 7.36
CA ARG A 96 11.35 1.65 8.27
C ARG A 96 11.17 0.27 8.90
N VAL A 97 9.95 -0.05 9.34
CA VAL A 97 9.60 -1.39 9.84
C VAL A 97 9.72 -2.48 8.77
N MET A 98 9.42 -2.18 7.50
CA MET A 98 9.53 -3.16 6.39
C MET A 98 10.96 -3.35 5.87
N ILE A 99 11.83 -2.35 6.08
CA ILE A 99 13.25 -2.41 5.72
C ILE A 99 14.00 -3.32 6.70
N GLY A 100 13.75 -3.19 8.01
CA GLY A 100 14.41 -4.01 9.02
C GLY A 100 15.94 -3.97 8.89
N ASP A 101 16.58 -5.15 8.84
CA ASP A 101 18.05 -5.28 8.75
C ASP A 101 18.60 -5.22 7.31
N LYS A 102 17.78 -4.84 6.32
CA LYS A 102 18.27 -4.71 4.94
C LYS A 102 19.28 -3.55 4.87
N PRO A 103 20.35 -3.66 4.05
CA PRO A 103 21.36 -2.62 3.90
C PRO A 103 20.85 -1.45 3.05
N VAL A 104 19.76 -0.83 3.49
CA VAL A 104 19.09 0.28 2.82
C VAL A 104 18.98 1.43 3.82
N ASP A 105 19.59 2.56 3.49
CA ASP A 105 19.45 3.79 4.26
C ASP A 105 18.21 4.57 3.78
N LEU A 106 17.38 5.00 4.73
CA LEU A 106 16.13 5.72 4.45
C LEU A 106 16.25 7.15 4.97
N GLN A 107 16.40 8.10 4.06
CA GLN A 107 16.54 9.52 4.35
C GLN A 107 15.30 10.30 3.88
N MET A 108 14.87 11.27 4.68
CA MET A 108 13.76 12.17 4.36
C MET A 108 14.26 13.62 4.37
N GLU A 109 14.18 14.30 3.23
CA GLU A 109 14.42 15.73 3.11
C GLU A 109 13.10 16.46 2.87
N TRP A 110 12.81 17.48 3.69
CA TRP A 110 11.61 18.30 3.56
C TRP A 110 11.96 19.76 3.76
N GLY A 111 11.62 20.61 2.78
CA GLY A 111 11.94 22.03 2.76
C GLY A 111 10.97 22.94 3.53
N GLY A 112 9.95 22.39 4.18
CA GLY A 112 8.98 23.14 4.99
C GLY A 112 9.21 23.00 6.50
N GLU A 113 8.61 23.87 7.31
CA GLU A 113 8.68 23.77 8.77
C GLU A 113 7.97 22.49 9.27
N LEU A 114 8.74 21.58 9.88
CA LEU A 114 8.21 20.40 10.56
C LEU A 114 7.75 20.80 11.97
N LYS A 115 6.44 20.87 12.20
CA LYS A 115 5.93 20.92 13.58
C LYS A 115 6.08 19.52 14.21
N GLY A 116 7.05 19.36 15.11
CA GLY A 116 7.07 18.24 16.07
C GLY A 116 8.24 17.26 16.02
N TRP A 117 9.25 17.44 15.16
CA TRP A 117 10.39 16.50 15.12
C TRP A 117 11.54 16.93 16.05
N ARG A 118 11.78 16.18 17.15
CA ARG A 118 13.10 16.17 17.82
C ARG A 118 14.00 15.12 17.19
N ARG A 119 15.10 15.59 16.58
CA ARG A 119 16.16 14.79 15.95
C ARG A 119 16.75 13.79 16.96
N ALA A 120 16.35 12.52 16.90
CA ALA A 120 17.07 11.44 17.56
C ALA A 120 18.15 10.93 16.59
N ARG A 121 19.41 11.25 16.90
CA ARG A 121 20.57 10.62 16.28
C ARG A 121 20.75 9.24 16.89
N TYR A 122 20.79 8.20 16.06
CA TYR A 122 21.48 6.94 16.33
C TYR A 122 22.31 6.60 15.11
#